data_AF-A0A3C1FAP1-F1
#
_entry.id   AF-A0A3C1FAP1-F1
#
_cell.length_a   1.000
_cell.length_b   1.000
_cell.length_c   1.000
_cell.angle_alpha   90.00
_cell.angle_beta   90.00
_cell.angle_gamma   90.00
#
_symmetry.space_group_name_H-M   'P 1'
#
loop_
_entity.id
_entity.type
_entity.pdbx_description
1 polymer ?
#
loop_
_entity_poly.entity_id
_entity_poly.type
_entity_poly.pdbx_seq_one_letter_code
_entity_poly.pdbx_strand_id
1 'polypeptide(L)'
;MEKLIAHFMGLNIWVKVIVCFCLFGALVNLFLVARDFSTDGILLRLHAGFLVLYLAQVVFVLLHERAVWVLTALQGALALLTNADFTFVPLLRVVSGWMYALMGQPSVEMMAVYKYVFISLAFTMQMLSAYALFSLLPKPKRKEPAPEEKTGEAVLEE
;
A
#
# COMPACT_ATOMS: atom_id res chain seq x y z
N MET A 1 1.04 19.75 -11.55
CA MET A 1 0.75 18.46 -12.22
C MET A 1 1.97 17.90 -12.94
N GLU A 2 2.67 18.69 -13.77
CA GLU A 2 3.84 18.25 -14.55
C GLU A 2 4.94 17.58 -13.72
N LYS A 3 5.26 18.13 -12.53
CA LYS A 3 6.24 17.52 -11.61
C LYS A 3 5.84 16.11 -11.14
N LEU A 4 4.57 15.87 -10.84
CA LEU A 4 4.08 14.55 -10.40
C LEU A 4 4.12 13.53 -11.54
N ILE A 5 3.78 13.95 -12.75
CA ILE A 5 3.87 13.11 -13.96
C ILE A 5 5.33 12.75 -14.24
N ALA A 6 6.26 13.69 -14.10
CA ALA A 6 7.69 13.42 -14.25
C ALA A 6 8.20 12.41 -13.21
N HIS A 7 7.80 12.55 -11.94
CA HIS A 7 8.13 11.58 -10.89
C HIS A 7 7.55 10.20 -11.22
N PHE A 8 6.27 10.11 -11.59
CA PHE A 8 5.64 8.85 -11.96
C PHE A 8 6.32 8.19 -13.17
N MET A 9 6.65 8.95 -14.21
CA MET A 9 7.32 8.44 -15.40
C MET A 9 8.71 7.87 -15.08
N GLY A 10 9.42 8.45 -14.11
CA GLY A 10 10.72 7.98 -13.62
C GLY A 10 10.67 6.72 -12.74
N LEU A 11 9.48 6.28 -12.32
CA LEU A 11 9.34 5.06 -11.51
C LEU A 11 9.59 3.79 -12.33
N ASN A 12 10.17 2.79 -11.66
CA ASN A 12 10.27 1.43 -12.17
C ASN A 12 8.88 0.86 -12.49
N ILE A 13 8.77 0.04 -13.53
CA ILE A 13 7.51 -0.59 -13.95
C ILE A 13 6.80 -1.32 -12.80
N TRP A 14 7.54 -2.02 -11.94
CA TRP A 14 6.97 -2.72 -10.78
C TRP A 14 6.37 -1.75 -9.75
N VAL A 15 7.01 -0.62 -9.53
CA VAL A 15 6.51 0.42 -8.62
C VAL A 15 5.27 1.09 -9.21
N LYS A 16 5.22 1.30 -10.53
CA LYS A 16 4.02 1.78 -11.22
C LYS A 16 2.85 0.82 -11.06
N VAL A 17 3.09 -0.49 -11.19
CA VAL A 17 2.08 -1.52 -10.93
C VAL A 17 1.56 -1.40 -9.50
N ILE A 18 2.46 -1.30 -8.50
CA ILE A 18 2.07 -1.12 -7.09
C ILE A 18 1.22 0.14 -6.90
N VAL A 19 1.59 1.27 -7.50
CA VAL A 19 0.78 2.51 -7.45
C VAL A 19 -0.61 2.29 -8.03
N CYS A 20 -0.73 1.59 -9.16
CA CYS A 20 -2.04 1.25 -9.74
C CYS A 20 -2.88 0.39 -8.78
N PHE A 21 -2.28 -0.59 -8.10
CA PHE A 21 -2.96 -1.37 -7.08
C PHE A 21 -3.41 -0.49 -5.91
N CYS A 22 -2.55 0.39 -5.39
CA CYS A 22 -2.94 1.30 -4.31
C CYS A 22 -4.10 2.22 -4.73
N LEU A 23 -4.08 2.76 -5.95
CA LEU A 23 -5.17 3.57 -6.50
C LEU A 23 -6.47 2.77 -6.63
N PHE A 24 -6.38 1.52 -7.10
CA PHE A 24 -7.54 0.63 -7.18
C PHE A 24 -8.12 0.34 -5.78
N GLY A 25 -7.27 0.02 -4.80
CA GLY A 25 -7.69 -0.18 -3.41
C GLY A 25 -8.33 1.06 -2.80
N ALA A 26 -7.80 2.25 -3.09
CA ALA A 26 -8.40 3.52 -2.69
C ALA A 26 -9.80 3.71 -3.32
N LEU A 27 -9.96 3.42 -4.62
CA LEU A 27 -11.25 3.52 -5.29
C LEU A 27 -12.30 2.58 -4.67
N VAL A 28 -11.92 1.33 -4.40
CA VAL A 28 -12.80 0.34 -3.76
C VAL A 28 -13.22 0.82 -2.37
N ASN A 29 -12.27 1.31 -1.55
CA ASN A 29 -12.59 1.82 -0.22
C ASN A 29 -13.42 3.10 -0.27
N LEU A 30 -13.22 3.97 -1.25
CA LEU A 30 -14.04 5.16 -1.45
C LEU A 30 -15.51 4.78 -1.69
N PHE A 31 -15.76 3.78 -2.54
CA PHE A 31 -17.10 3.25 -2.76
C PHE A 31 -17.72 2.64 -1.48
N LEU A 32 -16.93 1.86 -0.74
CA LEU A 32 -17.38 1.24 0.51
C LEU A 32 -17.67 2.27 1.60
N VAL A 33 -16.85 3.32 1.71
CA VAL A 33 -17.08 4.46 2.61
C VAL A 33 -18.38 5.17 2.24
N ALA A 34 -18.59 5.49 0.96
CA ALA A 34 -19.81 6.14 0.49
C ALA A 34 -21.08 5.31 0.81
N ARG A 35 -20.99 3.98 0.65
CA ARG A 35 -22.07 3.05 1.00
C ARG A 35 -22.29 2.93 2.52
N ASP A 36 -21.21 2.97 3.31
CA ASP A 36 -21.32 2.84 4.76
C ASP A 36 -21.86 4.13 5.40
N PHE A 37 -21.59 5.30 4.80
CA PHE A 37 -22.19 6.59 5.19
C PHE A 37 -23.71 6.59 5.03
N SER A 38 -24.26 5.88 4.05
CA SER A 38 -25.72 5.80 3.86
C SER A 38 -26.40 4.74 4.73
N THR A 39 -25.63 3.89 5.42
CA THR A 39 -26.15 2.76 6.19
C THR A 39 -25.73 2.78 7.68
N ASP A 40 -25.14 3.87 8.15
CA ASP A 40 -24.55 4.01 9.50
C ASP A 40 -23.65 2.82 9.88
N GLY A 41 -22.89 2.34 8.90
CA GLY A 41 -22.14 1.09 9.00
C GLY A 41 -21.00 1.15 10.02
N ILE A 42 -20.94 0.14 10.90
CA ILE A 42 -19.84 -0.05 11.87
C ILE A 42 -18.46 -0.15 11.18
N LEU A 43 -18.43 -0.56 9.91
CA LEU A 43 -17.20 -0.73 9.12
C LEU A 43 -16.68 0.57 8.49
N LEU A 44 -17.39 1.70 8.65
CA LEU A 44 -16.99 2.99 8.08
C LEU A 44 -15.56 3.38 8.48
N ARG A 45 -15.20 3.19 9.76
CA ARG A 45 -13.86 3.49 10.28
C ARG A 45 -12.79 2.62 9.63
N LEU A 46 -13.13 1.36 9.36
CA LEU A 46 -12.21 0.42 8.72
C LEU A 46 -11.94 0.83 7.28
N HIS A 47 -13.00 1.06 6.49
CA HIS A 47 -12.86 1.46 5.09
C HIS A 47 -12.21 2.83 4.94
N ALA A 48 -12.53 3.79 5.82
CA ALA A 48 -11.86 5.08 5.86
C ALA A 48 -10.37 4.97 6.21
N GLY A 49 -10.02 4.10 7.18
CA GLY A 49 -8.63 3.83 7.54
C GLY A 49 -7.84 3.25 6.37
N PHE A 50 -8.38 2.24 5.68
CA PHE A 50 -7.75 1.68 4.48
C PHE A 50 -7.66 2.71 3.35
N LEU A 51 -8.70 3.52 3.12
CA LEU A 51 -8.68 4.60 2.12
C LEU A 51 -7.50 5.56 2.36
N VAL A 52 -7.32 6.01 3.60
CA VAL A 52 -6.21 6.90 3.97
C VAL A 52 -4.86 6.20 3.76
N LEU A 53 -4.74 4.92 4.14
CA LEU A 53 -3.50 4.16 3.94
C LEU A 53 -3.13 4.02 2.46
N TYR A 54 -4.07 3.69 1.59
CA TYR A 54 -3.82 3.59 0.15
C TYR A 54 -3.42 4.93 -0.47
N LEU A 55 -4.11 6.01 -0.11
CA LEU A 55 -3.78 7.35 -0.61
C LEU A 55 -2.41 7.82 -0.11
N ALA A 56 -2.09 7.57 1.16
CA ALA A 56 -0.79 7.89 1.75
C ALA A 56 0.34 7.14 1.03
N GLN A 57 0.15 5.86 0.72
CA GLN A 57 1.12 5.09 -0.06
C GLN A 57 1.35 5.68 -1.45
N VAL A 58 0.29 6.04 -2.19
CA VAL A 58 0.42 6.68 -3.51
C VAL A 58 1.26 7.95 -3.41
N VAL A 59 0.96 8.81 -2.43
CA VAL A 59 1.71 10.06 -2.22
C VAL A 59 3.17 9.77 -1.89
N PHE A 60 3.45 8.87 -0.95
CA PHE A 60 4.81 8.56 -0.52
C PHE A 60 5.63 7.90 -1.63
N VAL A 61 5.03 7.02 -2.44
CA VAL A 61 5.71 6.47 -3.62
C VAL A 61 6.06 7.58 -4.61
N LEU A 62 5.14 8.51 -4.90
CA LEU A 62 5.39 9.61 -5.83
C LEU A 62 6.44 10.61 -5.31
N LEU A 63 6.59 10.73 -3.99
CA LEU A 63 7.65 11.51 -3.35
C LEU A 63 8.98 10.73 -3.23
N HIS A 64 9.02 9.48 -3.71
CA HIS A 64 10.16 8.56 -3.58
C HIS A 64 10.58 8.31 -2.11
N GLU A 65 9.63 8.37 -1.18
CA GLU A 65 9.87 8.15 0.24
C GLU A 65 9.98 6.67 0.56
N ARG A 66 11.18 6.23 0.97
CA ARG A 66 11.44 4.82 1.24
C ARG A 66 10.59 4.28 2.39
N ALA A 67 10.19 5.12 3.35
CA ALA A 67 9.37 4.71 4.51
C ALA A 67 8.00 4.12 4.11
N VAL A 68 7.57 4.26 2.85
CA VAL A 68 6.31 3.71 2.35
C VAL A 68 6.17 2.19 2.55
N TRP A 69 7.28 1.44 2.60
CA TRP A 69 7.22 -0.01 2.87
C TRP A 69 6.56 -0.32 4.22
N VAL A 70 6.69 0.58 5.20
CA VAL A 70 6.05 0.43 6.53
C VAL A 70 4.53 0.51 6.39
N LEU A 71 4.04 1.46 5.58
CA LEU A 71 2.61 1.59 5.30
C LEU A 71 2.08 0.35 4.57
N THR A 72 2.87 -0.19 3.64
CA THR A 72 2.52 -1.40 2.88
C THR A 72 2.50 -2.64 3.79
N ALA A 73 3.47 -2.76 4.68
CA ALA A 73 3.51 -3.82 5.69
C ALA A 73 2.33 -3.72 6.67
N LEU A 74 2.03 -2.51 7.15
CA LEU A 74 0.87 -2.25 8.01
C LEU A 74 -0.44 -2.63 7.33
N GLN A 75 -0.60 -2.29 6.05
CA GLN A 75 -1.76 -2.69 5.27
C GLN A 75 -1.87 -4.22 5.20
N GLY A 76 -0.76 -4.94 4.99
CA GLY A 76 -0.77 -6.41 4.98
C GLY A 76 -1.16 -7.00 6.34
N ALA A 77 -0.59 -6.46 7.43
CA ALA A 77 -0.95 -6.87 8.78
C ALA A 77 -2.43 -6.64 9.09
N LEU A 78 -2.95 -5.45 8.75
CA LEU A 78 -4.36 -5.13 8.92
C LEU A 78 -5.25 -6.04 8.07
N ALA A 79 -4.88 -6.29 6.82
CA ALA A 79 -5.63 -7.17 5.93
C ALA A 79 -5.72 -8.61 6.45
N LEU A 80 -4.65 -9.11 7.08
CA LEU A 80 -4.64 -10.41 7.75
C LEU A 80 -5.57 -10.41 8.97
N LEU A 81 -5.45 -9.40 9.85
CA LEU A 81 -6.25 -9.29 11.08
C LEU A 81 -7.74 -9.15 10.79
N THR A 82 -8.11 -8.42 9.74
CA THR A 82 -9.51 -8.19 9.37
C THR A 82 -10.02 -9.19 8.34
N ASN A 83 -9.18 -10.13 7.89
CA ASN A 83 -9.47 -11.05 6.78
C ASN A 83 -10.01 -10.31 5.54
N ALA A 84 -9.49 -9.10 5.27
CA ALA A 84 -9.97 -8.20 4.24
C ALA A 84 -8.81 -7.47 3.56
N ASP A 85 -8.50 -7.86 2.34
CA ASP A 85 -7.56 -7.13 1.47
C ASP A 85 -8.35 -6.47 0.33
N PHE A 86 -8.48 -5.14 0.37
CA PHE A 86 -9.28 -4.40 -0.60
C PHE A 86 -8.58 -4.15 -1.95
N THR A 87 -7.37 -4.68 -2.13
CA THR A 87 -6.60 -4.62 -3.39
C THR A 87 -6.67 -5.96 -4.11
N PHE A 88 -6.26 -7.04 -3.45
CA PHE A 88 -6.11 -8.35 -4.08
C PHE A 88 -7.39 -9.20 -4.00
N VAL A 89 -8.16 -9.13 -2.90
CA VAL A 89 -9.37 -9.97 -2.76
C VAL A 89 -10.43 -9.66 -3.82
N PRO A 90 -10.71 -8.40 -4.21
CA PRO A 90 -11.66 -8.13 -5.29
C PRO A 90 -11.24 -8.75 -6.63
N LEU A 91 -9.96 -8.65 -6.99
CA LEU A 91 -9.43 -9.23 -8.23
C LEU A 91 -9.51 -10.75 -8.21
N LEU A 92 -9.06 -11.33 -7.10
CA LEU A 92 -9.11 -12.75 -6.87
C LEU A 92 -10.55 -13.28 -6.81
N ARG A 93 -11.51 -12.49 -6.30
CA ARG A 93 -12.94 -12.83 -6.31
C ARG A 93 -13.48 -13.01 -7.71
N VAL A 94 -13.12 -12.12 -8.64
CA VAL A 94 -13.49 -12.27 -10.06
C VAL A 94 -12.92 -13.58 -10.58
N VAL A 95 -11.64 -13.86 -10.36
CA VAL A 95 -10.98 -15.11 -10.79
C VAL A 95 -11.64 -16.36 -10.18
N SER A 96 -12.01 -16.36 -8.90
CA SER A 96 -12.85 -17.43 -8.31
C SER A 96 -14.15 -17.60 -9.03
N GLY A 97 -14.85 -16.50 -9.31
CA GLY A 97 -16.18 -16.54 -9.91
C GLY A 97 -16.17 -17.31 -11.22
N TRP A 98 -15.13 -17.09 -12.03
CA TRP A 98 -14.88 -17.86 -13.24
C TRP A 98 -14.55 -19.33 -12.97
N MET A 99 -13.70 -19.62 -11.98
CA MET A 99 -13.39 -21.01 -11.60
C MET A 99 -14.61 -21.77 -11.04
N TYR A 100 -15.44 -21.13 -10.23
CA TYR A 100 -16.65 -21.70 -9.66
C TYR A 100 -17.73 -21.95 -10.72
N ALA A 101 -17.84 -21.08 -11.73
CA ALA A 101 -18.71 -21.30 -12.87
C ALA A 101 -18.30 -22.54 -13.69
N LEU A 102 -17.02 -22.92 -13.66
CA LEU A 102 -16.47 -24.04 -14.42
C LEU A 102 -16.47 -25.38 -13.65
N MET A 103 -16.35 -25.37 -12.31
CA MET A 103 -16.09 -26.59 -11.52
C MET A 103 -17.32 -27.27 -10.90
N GLY A 104 -18.53 -26.69 -11.01
CA GLY A 104 -19.72 -27.24 -10.34
C GLY A 104 -19.68 -27.04 -8.82
N GLN A 105 -20.85 -27.12 -8.18
CA GLN A 105 -21.12 -26.52 -6.86
C GLN A 105 -20.03 -26.74 -5.79
N PRO A 106 -19.52 -25.66 -5.16
CA PRO A 106 -18.49 -25.78 -4.15
C PRO A 106 -19.04 -26.24 -2.80
N SER A 107 -18.36 -27.17 -2.13
CA SER A 107 -18.64 -27.49 -0.74
C SER A 107 -18.23 -26.33 0.18
N VAL A 108 -18.85 -26.23 1.36
CA VAL A 108 -18.55 -25.19 2.36
C VAL A 108 -17.08 -25.25 2.80
N GLU A 109 -16.52 -26.45 2.92
CA GLU A 109 -15.11 -26.67 3.24
C GLU A 109 -14.17 -26.15 2.15
N MET A 110 -14.51 -26.39 0.88
CA MET A 110 -13.74 -25.85 -0.25
C MET A 110 -13.75 -24.33 -0.27
N MET A 111 -14.87 -23.70 0.11
CA MET A 111 -14.99 -22.24 0.19
C MET A 111 -14.17 -21.65 1.36
N ALA A 112 -14.06 -22.38 2.48
CA ALA A 112 -13.23 -21.98 3.62
C ALA A 112 -11.73 -22.11 3.31
N VAL A 113 -11.30 -23.24 2.74
CA VAL A 113 -9.89 -23.44 2.31
C VAL A 113 -9.52 -22.39 1.27
N TYR A 114 -10.41 -22.15 0.30
CA TYR A 114 -10.24 -21.07 -0.67
C TYR A 114 -10.03 -19.72 0.03
N LYS A 115 -10.89 -19.34 0.96
CA LYS A 115 -10.74 -18.07 1.70
C LYS A 115 -9.36 -17.93 2.37
N TYR A 116 -8.87 -18.96 3.07
CA TYR A 116 -7.58 -18.88 3.77
C TYR A 116 -6.38 -18.86 2.81
N VAL A 117 -6.42 -19.67 1.75
CA VAL A 117 -5.37 -19.66 0.71
C VAL A 117 -5.31 -18.28 0.04
N PHE A 118 -6.47 -17.68 -0.23
CA PHE A 118 -6.56 -16.39 -0.90
C PHE A 118 -6.09 -15.23 -0.01
N ILE A 119 -6.43 -15.26 1.27
CA ILE A 119 -5.94 -14.27 2.24
C ILE A 119 -4.43 -14.40 2.44
N SER A 120 -3.91 -15.62 2.53
CA SER A 120 -2.47 -15.88 2.63
C SER A 120 -1.71 -15.40 1.38
N LEU A 121 -2.26 -15.64 0.19
CA LEU A 121 -1.70 -15.16 -1.07
C LEU A 121 -1.72 -13.62 -1.14
N ALA A 122 -2.84 -12.99 -0.77
CA ALA A 122 -2.96 -11.53 -0.72
C ALA A 122 -1.94 -10.92 0.25
N PHE A 123 -1.84 -11.48 1.46
CA PHE A 123 -0.84 -11.07 2.45
C PHE A 123 0.60 -11.22 1.92
N THR A 124 0.91 -12.34 1.27
CA THR A 124 2.22 -12.58 0.68
C THR A 124 2.54 -11.55 -0.40
N MET A 125 1.60 -11.28 -1.30
CA MET A 125 1.76 -10.25 -2.35
C MET A 125 1.96 -8.85 -1.75
N GLN A 126 1.30 -8.56 -0.63
CA GLN A 126 1.46 -7.31 0.10
C GLN A 126 2.83 -7.20 0.80
N MET A 127 3.39 -8.29 1.29
CA MET A 127 4.77 -8.30 1.82
C MET A 127 5.80 -8.15 0.69
N LEU A 128 5.58 -8.81 -0.45
CA LEU A 128 6.43 -8.63 -1.63
C LEU A 128 6.40 -7.19 -2.14
N SER A 129 5.24 -6.54 -2.17
CA SER A 129 5.14 -5.13 -2.56
C SER A 129 5.88 -4.22 -1.58
N ALA A 130 5.80 -4.49 -0.27
CA ALA A 130 6.58 -3.76 0.73
C ALA A 130 8.09 -3.92 0.50
N TYR A 131 8.55 -5.14 0.24
CA TYR A 131 9.96 -5.41 -0.10
C TYR A 131 10.40 -4.72 -1.40
N ALA A 132 9.56 -4.75 -2.44
CA ALA A 132 9.83 -4.08 -3.70
C ALA A 132 9.95 -2.57 -3.51
N LEU A 133 9.06 -1.96 -2.74
CA LEU A 133 9.15 -0.53 -2.41
C LEU A 133 10.40 -0.20 -1.59
N PHE A 134 10.78 -1.06 -0.64
CA PHE A 134 12.02 -0.88 0.11
C PHE A 134 13.26 -1.01 -0.78
N SER A 135 13.30 -1.96 -1.70
CA SER A 135 14.50 -2.24 -2.51
C SER A 135 14.65 -1.31 -3.71
N LEU A 136 13.53 -0.90 -4.33
CA LEU A 136 13.53 -0.17 -5.59
C LEU A 136 13.43 1.36 -5.44
N LEU A 137 12.93 1.87 -4.30
CA LEU A 137 12.92 3.31 -4.06
C LEU A 137 14.28 3.82 -3.56
N PRO A 138 14.68 5.04 -3.95
CA PRO A 138 15.97 5.60 -3.58
C PRO A 138 16.11 5.73 -2.06
N LYS A 139 17.34 5.52 -1.56
CA LYS A 139 17.64 5.75 -0.15
C LYS A 139 17.47 7.22 0.18
N PRO A 140 17.00 7.57 1.39
CA PRO A 140 16.95 8.96 1.82
C PRO A 140 18.35 9.54 1.70
N LYS A 141 18.48 10.67 0.99
CA LYS A 141 19.73 11.42 0.94
C LYS A 141 19.99 11.90 2.36
N ARG A 142 20.97 11.29 3.03
CA ARG A 142 21.44 11.77 4.33
C ARG A 142 21.91 13.19 4.08
N LYS A 143 21.22 14.20 4.63
CA LYS A 143 21.77 15.56 4.66
C LYS A 143 23.07 15.42 5.42
N GLU A 144 24.20 15.62 4.73
CA GLU A 144 25.48 15.76 5.41
C GLU A 144 25.30 16.87 6.44
N PRO A 145 25.73 16.66 7.71
CA PRO A 145 25.75 17.75 8.66
C PRO A 145 26.56 18.89 8.02
N ALA A 146 25.96 20.08 7.98
CA ALA A 146 26.64 21.27 7.50
C ALA A 146 28.00 21.37 8.20
N PRO A 147 29.09 21.69 7.48
CA PRO A 147 30.38 21.83 8.14
C PRO A 147 30.23 22.90 9.21
N GLU A 148 30.47 22.54 10.47
CA GLU A 148 30.59 23.49 11.56
C GLU A 148 31.62 24.53 11.15
N GLU A 149 31.14 25.76 10.96
CA GLU A 149 31.96 26.94 10.76
C GLU A 149 32.89 27.03 11.97
N LYS A 150 34.16 26.65 11.79
CA LYS A 150 35.23 26.97 12.74
C LYS A 150 35.39 28.48 12.75
N THR A 151 34.57 29.17 13.54
CA THR A 151 34.82 30.55 13.91
C THR A 151 36.07 30.54 14.79
N GLY A 152 37.17 31.03 14.23
CA GLY A 152 38.42 31.18 14.96
C GLY A 152 38.26 32.23 16.05
N GLU A 153 38.55 31.85 17.28
CA GLU A 153 39.12 32.78 18.26
C GLU A 153 40.62 32.55 18.26
N ALA A 154 41.29 33.35 17.42
CA ALA A 154 42.70 33.64 17.53
C ALA A 154 42.87 34.77 18.55
N VAL A 155 43.71 34.51 19.55
CA VAL A 155 44.62 35.47 20.19
C VAL A 155 43.98 36.68 20.89
N LEU A 156 43.96 36.62 22.23
CA LEU A 156 44.20 37.79 23.06
C LEU A 156 45.50 37.53 23.84
N GLU A 157 46.60 38.06 23.30
CA GLU A 157 47.73 38.51 24.11
C GLU A 157 47.27 39.76 24.86
N GLU A 158 47.33 39.72 26.19
CA GLU A 158 47.98 40.73 27.06
C GLU A 158 48.00 40.22 28.52
#